data_AF-A0A3R7ESI4-F1
#
_entry.id   AF-A0A3R7ESI4-F1
#
_cell.length_a   1.000
_cell.length_b   1.000
_cell.length_c   1.000
_cell.angle_alpha   90.00
_cell.angle_beta   90.00
_cell.angle_gamma   90.00
#
_symmetry.space_group_name_H-M   'P 1'
#
loop_
_entity.id
_entity.type
_entity.pdbx_description
1 polymer ?
#
loop_
_entity_poly.entity_id
_entity_poly.type
_entity_poly.pdbx_seq_one_letter_code
_entity_poly.pdbx_strand_id
1 'polypeptide(L)' 'MISQNGFGTIRTRYRETLMHNVQVGHAAIPAIGFGTYGMSAAEIYRMIPAALHAGFRHIDTAQI' A
#
# COMPACT_ATOMS: atom_id res chain seq x y z
N MET A 1 -35.13 -38.54 5.93
CA MET A 1 -34.95 -38.63 4.46
C MET A 1 -35.62 -37.38 3.90
N ILE A 2 -34.97 -36.38 3.32
CA ILE A 2 -33.81 -36.32 2.41
C ILE A 2 -33.05 -34.98 2.60
N SER A 3 -31.72 -35.05 2.41
CA SER A 3 -30.73 -34.01 2.03
C SER A 3 -30.27 -32.92 3.01
N GLN A 4 -29.00 -33.07 3.41
CA GLN A 4 -28.13 -32.01 3.90
C GLN A 4 -27.66 -31.09 2.75
N ASN A 5 -27.36 -29.82 3.07
CA ASN A 5 -26.14 -29.07 2.71
C ASN A 5 -26.41 -27.61 2.33
N GLY A 6 -25.96 -26.71 3.19
CA GLY A 6 -25.88 -25.28 2.91
C GLY A 6 -25.68 -24.43 4.16
N PHE A 7 -24.74 -24.82 5.05
CA PHE A 7 -24.37 -23.99 6.20
C PHE A 7 -23.84 -22.64 5.69
N GLY A 8 -24.69 -21.61 5.76
CA GLY A 8 -24.33 -20.23 5.48
C GLY A 8 -23.43 -19.69 6.58
N THR A 9 -22.13 -19.99 6.49
CA THR A 9 -21.14 -19.36 7.35
C THR A 9 -21.00 -17.91 6.90
N ILE A 10 -21.53 -16.98 7.71
CA ILE A 10 -21.12 -15.57 7.67
C ILE A 10 -19.63 -15.56 8.03
N ARG A 11 -18.77 -15.76 7.03
CA ARG A 11 -17.35 -15.46 7.15
C ARG A 11 -17.26 -13.95 7.17
N THR A 12 -17.27 -13.35 8.37
CA THR A 12 -16.71 -12.02 8.60
C THR A 12 -15.35 -12.03 7.92
N ARG A 13 -15.26 -11.37 6.76
CA ARG A 13 -13.99 -11.19 6.08
C ARG A 13 -13.17 -10.28 6.98
N TYR A 14 -12.32 -10.87 7.80
CA TYR A 14 -11.10 -10.19 8.21
C TYR A 14 -10.35 -9.94 6.91
N ARG A 15 -10.58 -8.77 6.30
CA ARG A 15 -9.67 -8.26 5.29
C ARG A 15 -8.40 -8.01 6.08
N GLU A 16 -7.42 -8.89 5.94
CA GLU A 16 -6.02 -8.48 6.05
C GLU A 16 -5.94 -7.14 5.33
N THR A 17 -5.71 -6.05 6.08
CA THR A 17 -5.66 -4.71 5.49
C THR A 17 -4.32 -4.59 4.77
N LEU A 18 -4.20 -5.35 3.68
CA LEU A 18 -3.14 -5.22 2.70
C LEU A 18 -3.18 -3.80 2.15
N MET A 19 -2.00 -3.26 1.88
CA MET A 19 -1.87 -1.94 1.27
C MET A 19 -2.75 -1.87 0.02
N HIS A 20 -3.69 -0.92 0.00
CA HIS A 20 -4.55 -0.71 -1.15
C HIS A 20 -3.71 -0.18 -2.31
N ASN A 21 -3.78 -0.83 -3.46
CA ASN A 21 -3.12 -0.39 -4.68
C ASN A 21 -4.14 0.24 -5.63
N VAL A 22 -3.73 1.32 -6.30
CA VAL A 22 -4.44 1.96 -7.41
C VAL A 22 -3.83 1.44 -8.71
N GLN A 23 -4.67 1.01 -9.65
CA GLN A 23 -4.20 0.59 -10.98
C GLN A 23 -4.02 1.82 -11.87
N VAL A 24 -2.82 1.99 -12.41
CA VAL A 24 -2.46 3.07 -13.34
C VAL A 24 -1.77 2.44 -14.55
N GLY A 25 -2.48 2.38 -15.67
CA GLY A 25 -2.02 1.63 -16.84
C GLY A 25 -1.76 0.16 -16.50
N HIS A 26 -0.52 -0.29 -16.69
CA HIS A 26 -0.08 -1.66 -16.37
C HIS A 26 0.58 -1.79 -14.99
N ALA A 27 0.50 -0.76 -14.14
CA ALA A 27 1.14 -0.74 -12.82
C ALA A 27 0.11 -0.72 -11.68
N ALA A 28 0.39 -1.53 -10.64
CA ALA A 28 -0.31 -1.48 -9.36
C ALA A 28 0.48 -0.58 -8.39
N ILE A 29 0.04 0.64 -8.19
CA ILE A 29 0.74 1.65 -7.39
C ILE A 29 0.15 1.67 -5.97
N PRO A 30 0.96 1.59 -4.89
CA PRO A 30 0.47 1.80 -3.54
C PRO A 30 -0.29 3.14 -3.42
N ALA A 31 -1.49 3.11 -2.86
CA ALA A 31 -2.36 4.29 -2.79
C ALA A 31 -1.79 5.46 -1.97
N ILE A 32 -0.73 5.21 -1.19
CA ILE A 32 -0.01 6.21 -0.42
C ILE A 32 1.46 6.20 -0.88
N GLY A 33 1.96 7.36 -1.30
CA GLY A 33 3.35 7.58 -1.70
C GLY A 33 4.07 8.59 -0.81
N PHE A 34 5.39 8.58 -0.86
CA PHE A 34 6.29 9.50 -0.15
C PHE A 34 6.99 10.40 -1.18
N GLY A 35 6.57 11.67 -1.27
CA GLY A 35 7.14 12.66 -2.20
C GLY A 35 8.36 13.37 -1.61
N THR A 36 9.37 13.64 -2.45
CA THR A 36 10.63 14.29 -2.04
C THR A 36 10.73 15.77 -2.40
N TYR A 37 9.67 16.38 -2.95
CA TYR A 37 9.67 17.79 -3.33
C TYR A 37 9.94 18.70 -2.12
N GLY A 38 10.80 19.71 -2.32
CA GLY A 38 11.17 20.68 -1.28
C GLY A 38 12.17 20.17 -0.24
N MET A 39 12.58 18.91 -0.29
CA MET A 39 13.61 18.37 0.62
C MET A 39 15.01 18.67 0.10
N SER A 40 15.89 19.10 1.00
CA SER A 40 17.32 19.10 0.77
C SER A 40 17.87 17.68 0.68
N ALA A 41 19.07 17.52 0.11
CA ALA A 41 19.75 16.23 0.07
C ALA A 41 19.92 15.61 1.47
N ALA A 42 20.27 16.44 2.47
CA ALA A 42 20.45 15.96 3.85
C ALA A 42 19.13 15.45 4.47
N GLU A 43 18.00 16.05 4.13
CA GLU A 43 16.68 15.54 4.54
C GLU A 43 16.34 14.23 3.84
N ILE A 44 16.59 14.11 2.53
CA ILE A 44 16.36 12.86 1.78
C ILE A 44 17.13 11.69 2.41
N TYR A 45 18.42 11.88 2.72
CA TYR A 45 19.25 10.82 3.33
C TYR A 45 18.74 10.35 4.69
N ARG A 46 18.06 11.21 5.46
CA ARG A 46 17.43 10.84 6.73
C ARG A 46 16.04 10.25 6.54
N MET A 47 15.23 10.85 5.67
CA MET A 47 13.80 10.56 5.56
C MET A 47 13.51 9.30 4.76
N ILE A 48 14.27 8.99 3.71
CA ILE A 48 14.01 7.80 2.89
C ILE A 48 14.17 6.50 3.70
N PRO A 49 15.24 6.29 4.50
CA PRO A 49 15.31 5.12 5.37
C PRO A 49 14.14 5.03 6.36
N ALA A 50 13.75 6.17 6.96
CA ALA A 50 12.61 6.20 7.90
C ALA A 50 11.28 5.84 7.21
N ALA A 51 11.02 6.38 6.02
CA ALA A 51 9.83 6.06 5.24
C ALA A 51 9.77 4.58 4.84
N LEU A 52 10.91 3.99 4.45
CA LEU A 52 10.99 2.56 4.15
C LEU A 52 10.70 1.68 5.37
N HIS A 53 11.26 2.03 6.54
CA HIS A 53 10.96 1.34 7.80
C HIS A 53 9.49 1.49 8.21
N ALA A 54 8.86 2.64 7.94
CA ALA A 54 7.44 2.88 8.20
C ALA A 54 6.49 2.16 7.21
N GLY A 55 7.03 1.52 6.16
CA GLY A 55 6.25 0.70 5.23
C GLY A 55 5.91 1.37 3.90
N PHE A 56 6.38 2.59 3.63
CA PHE A 56 6.20 3.22 2.31
C PHE A 56 6.93 2.42 1.22
N ARG A 57 6.28 2.21 0.08
CA ARG A 57 6.83 1.49 -1.08
C ARG A 57 6.70 2.23 -2.40
N HIS A 58 6.04 3.39 -2.39
CA HIS A 58 6.05 4.33 -3.51
C HIS A 58 6.82 5.58 -3.06
N ILE A 59 7.99 5.80 -3.64
CA ILE A 59 8.77 7.03 -3.49
C ILE A 59 8.60 7.85 -4.78
N ASP A 60 8.34 9.14 -4.65
CA ASP A 60 8.07 10.05 -5.77
C ASP A 60 9.11 11.19 -5.80
N THR A 61 9.71 11.43 -6.97
CA THR A 61 10.78 12.41 -7.20
C THR A 61 10.73 12.96 -8.62
N ALA A 62 11.41 14.08 -8.86
CA ALA A 62 11.52 14.71 -10.16
C ALA A 62 12.85 15.45 -10.32
N GLN A 63 13.27 15.66 -11.57
CA GLN A 63 14.34 16.61 -11.90
C GLN A 63 13.81 18.04 -11.77
N ILE A 64 14.68 18.96 -11.36
CA ILE A 64 14.47 20.41 -11.38
C ILE A 64 15.37 21.03 -12.45
#